data_AF-A0A158E853-F1
#
_entry.id   AF-A0A158E853-F1
#
_cell.length_a   1.000
_cell.length_b   1.000
_cell.length_c   1.000
_cell.angle_alpha   90.00
_cell.angle_beta   90.00
_cell.angle_gamma   90.00
#
_symmetry.space_group_name_H-M   'P 1'
#
loop_
_entity.id
_entity.type
_entity.pdbx_description
1 polymer ?
#
loop_
_entity_poly.entity_id
_entity_poly.type
_entity_poly.pdbx_seq_one_letter_code
_entity_poly.pdbx_strand_id
1 'polypeptide(L)'
;MSATPMYYAWQTMKQCCYNPRNHRFKDYGARGITVCDRRRHSFAAFFEDMGERPRGKSISPKNKNGNFEPGNCRWATPLQQAANKRTMIR
;
A
#
# COMPACT_ATOMS: atom_id res chain seq x y z
N MET A 1 -20.36 -10.04 8.87
CA MET A 1 -19.51 -8.83 8.81
C MET A 1 -18.57 -8.98 7.65
N SER A 2 -18.91 -8.40 6.50
CA SER A 2 -18.08 -8.47 5.30
C SER A 2 -16.71 -7.89 5.63
N ALA A 3 -15.65 -8.69 5.54
CA ALA A 3 -14.28 -8.24 5.68
C ALA A 3 -14.10 -6.98 4.81
N THR A 4 -13.97 -5.83 5.46
CA THR A 4 -14.17 -4.54 4.83
C THR A 4 -13.09 -4.34 3.77
N PRO A 5 -13.39 -3.74 2.61
CA PRO A 5 -12.39 -3.55 1.56
C PRO A 5 -11.10 -2.82 2.02
N MET A 6 -11.20 -2.05 3.11
CA MET A 6 -10.08 -1.42 3.80
C MET A 6 -9.20 -2.43 4.55
N TYR A 7 -9.79 -3.42 5.22
CA TYR A 7 -9.05 -4.49 5.90
C TYR A 7 -8.27 -5.33 4.88
N TYR A 8 -8.88 -5.65 3.75
CA TYR A 8 -8.17 -6.33 2.65
C TYR A 8 -7.02 -5.49 2.07
N ALA A 9 -7.21 -4.18 1.91
CA ALA A 9 -6.14 -3.29 1.45
C ALA A 9 -4.98 -3.25 2.46
N TRP A 10 -5.29 -3.18 3.75
CA TRP A 10 -4.30 -3.20 4.84
C TRP A 10 -3.51 -4.52 4.87
N GLN A 11 -4.21 -5.65 4.80
CA GLN A 11 -3.59 -6.97 4.74
C GLN A 11 -2.71 -7.11 3.49
N THR A 12 -3.21 -6.71 2.32
CA THR A 12 -2.45 -6.75 1.07
C THR A 12 -1.17 -5.91 1.16
N MET A 13 -1.24 -4.71 1.73
CA MET A 13 -0.08 -3.84 1.96
C MET A 13 0.99 -4.56 2.80
N LYS A 14 0.59 -5.20 3.91
CA LYS A 14 1.51 -5.97 4.77
C LYS A 14 2.12 -7.15 4.03
N GLN A 15 1.32 -7.89 3.27
CA GLN A 15 1.80 -9.02 2.48
C GLN A 15 2.83 -8.58 1.42
N CYS A 16 2.64 -7.43 0.77
CA CYS A 16 3.61 -6.90 -0.19
C CYS A 16 4.95 -6.51 0.46
N CYS A 17 4.93 -6.02 1.71
CA CYS A 17 6.15 -5.54 2.37
C CYS A 17 6.90 -6.63 3.15
N TYR A 18 6.18 -7.63 3.69
CA TYR A 18 6.74 -8.55 4.69
C TYR A 18 6.64 -10.03 4.33
N ASN A 19 5.94 -10.40 3.25
CA ASN A 19 5.84 -11.79 2.83
C ASN A 19 6.61 -12.04 1.53
N PRO A 20 7.81 -12.67 1.59
CA PRO A 20 8.60 -13.03 0.42
C PRO A 20 7.89 -13.90 -0.61
N ARG A 21 6.85 -14.65 -0.19
CA ARG A 21 6.05 -15.51 -1.08
C ARG A 21 5.02 -14.73 -1.88
N ASN A 22 4.78 -13.46 -1.56
CA ASN A 22 3.88 -12.61 -2.31
C ASN A 22 4.54 -12.18 -3.64
N HIS A 23 3.84 -12.32 -4.76
CA HIS A 23 4.36 -11.96 -6.08
C HIS A 23 4.78 -10.47 -6.20
N ARG A 24 4.25 -9.59 -5.35
CA ARG A 24 4.58 -8.16 -5.29
C ARG A 24 5.71 -7.85 -4.31
N PHE A 25 6.20 -8.83 -3.55
CA PHE A 25 7.28 -8.60 -2.58
C PHE A 25 8.53 -8.00 -3.21
N LYS A 26 8.88 -8.46 -4.42
CA LYS A 26 9.98 -7.91 -5.23
C LYS A 26 9.87 -6.40 -5.50
N ASP A 27 8.65 -5.86 -5.52
CA ASP A 27 8.38 -4.45 -5.82
C ASP A 27 8.41 -3.56 -4.57
N TYR A 28 8.34 -4.16 -3.37
CA TYR A 28 8.25 -3.46 -2.09
C TYR A 28 9.25 -4.03 -1.06
N GLY A 29 8.91 -5.15 -0.41
CA GLY A 29 9.70 -5.71 0.69
C GLY A 29 11.15 -6.06 0.31
N ALA A 30 11.37 -6.62 -0.89
CA ALA A 30 12.73 -6.91 -1.37
C ALA A 30 13.58 -5.64 -1.61
N ARG A 31 12.94 -4.47 -1.73
CA ARG A 31 13.61 -3.17 -1.88
C ARG A 31 13.78 -2.45 -0.54
N GLY A 32 13.41 -3.08 0.57
CA GLY A 32 13.42 -2.48 1.90
C GLY A 32 12.26 -1.52 2.16
N ILE A 33 11.22 -1.49 1.31
CA ILE A 33 10.03 -0.66 1.56
C ILE A 33 9.20 -1.32 2.66
N THR A 34 9.01 -0.60 3.77
CA THR A 34 8.27 -1.08 4.93
C THR A 34 7.00 -0.28 5.18
N VAL A 35 6.18 -0.75 6.11
CA VAL A 35 5.02 -0.05 6.64
C VAL A 35 5.38 0.46 8.02
N CYS A 36 5.08 1.73 8.33
CA CYS A 36 5.32 2.26 9.67
C CYS A 36 4.60 1.43 10.75
N ASP A 37 5.24 1.27 11.91
CA ASP A 37 4.80 0.31 12.92
C ASP A 37 3.37 0.57 13.41
N ARG A 38 2.98 1.83 13.59
CA ARG A 38 1.62 2.23 14.00
C ARG A 38 0.57 1.60 13.07
N ARG A 39 0.77 1.71 11.75
CA ARG A 39 -0.16 1.17 10.76
C ARG A 39 0.04 -0.32 10.59
N ARG A 40 1.25 -0.86 10.72
CA ARG A 40 1.52 -2.30 10.61
C ARG A 40 0.78 -3.12 11.68
N HIS A 41 0.70 -2.58 12.89
CA HIS A 41 0.16 -3.27 14.05
C HIS A 41 -1.27 -2.85 14.40
N SER A 42 -1.75 -1.69 13.94
CA SER A 42 -3.12 -1.23 14.18
C SER A 42 -3.87 -0.93 12.89
N PHE A 43 -4.94 -1.70 12.65
CA PHE A 43 -5.90 -1.40 11.58
C PHE A 43 -6.64 -0.08 11.83
N ALA A 44 -6.94 0.24 13.10
CA ALA A 44 -7.60 1.49 13.46
C ALA A 44 -6.73 2.69 13.06
N ALA A 45 -5.42 2.66 13.38
CA ALA A 45 -4.51 3.72 12.94
C ALA A 45 -4.39 3.80 11.42
N PHE A 46 -4.35 2.65 10.74
CA PHE A 46 -4.39 2.63 9.28
C PHE A 46 -5.64 3.31 8.71
N PHE A 47 -6.80 3.08 9.33
CA PHE A 47 -8.08 3.67 8.94
C PHE A 47 -8.16 5.16 9.27
N GLU A 48 -7.66 5.60 10.43
CA GLU A 48 -7.53 7.03 10.77
C GLU A 48 -6.67 7.77 9.74
N ASP A 49 -5.55 7.18 9.32
CA ASP A 49 -4.63 7.82 8.37
C ASP A 49 -5.17 7.88 6.93
N MET A 50 -6.00 6.92 6.50
CA MET A 50 -6.45 6.79 5.10
C MET A 50 -7.91 7.10 4.86
N GLY A 51 -8.72 7.04 5.91
CA GLY A 51 -10.17 7.01 5.83
C GLY A 51 -10.73 5.84 5.01
N GLU A 52 -11.97 6.03 4.58
CA GLU A 52 -12.69 5.05 3.78
C GLU A 52 -12.07 4.89 2.39
N ARG A 53 -11.97 3.64 1.93
CA ARG A 53 -11.47 3.33 0.59
C ARG A 53 -12.52 3.67 -0.46
N PRO A 54 -12.25 4.62 -1.38
CA PRO A 54 -13.17 4.90 -2.49
C PRO A 54 -13.31 3.69 -3.42
N ARG A 55 -14.49 3.51 -4.00
CA ARG A 55 -14.79 2.39 -4.91
C ARG A 55 -13.77 2.34 -6.07
N GLY A 56 -13.29 1.13 -6.37
CA GLY A 56 -12.35 0.89 -7.46
C GLY A 56 -10.91 1.38 -7.23
N LYS A 57 -10.58 1.88 -6.03
CA LYS A 57 -9.21 2.31 -5.70
C LYS A 57 -8.47 1.31 -4.82
N SER A 58 -7.15 1.32 -4.92
CA SER A 58 -6.24 0.50 -4.15
C SER A 58 -5.17 1.36 -3.49
N ILE A 59 -4.56 0.88 -2.40
CA ILE A 59 -3.48 1.62 -1.74
C ILE A 59 -2.23 1.62 -2.62
N SER A 60 -1.61 2.79 -2.78
CA SER A 60 -0.31 2.94 -3.40
C SER A 60 0.51 4.04 -2.73
N PRO A 61 1.84 3.90 -2.72
CA PRO A 61 2.70 4.97 -2.28
C PRO A 61 2.68 6.15 -3.27
N LYS A 62 2.84 7.37 -2.77
CA LYS A 62 3.00 8.59 -3.59
C LYS A 62 4.40 8.61 -4.21
N ASN A 63 5.43 8.42 -3.39
CA ASN A 63 6.82 8.20 -3.77
C ASN A 63 7.12 6.70 -3.80
N LYS A 64 7.48 6.18 -4.98
CA LYS A 64 7.73 4.75 -5.24
C LYS A 64 8.91 4.16 -4.47
N ASN A 65 9.77 5.01 -3.90
CA ASN A 65 10.95 4.60 -3.13
C ASN A 65 10.77 4.86 -1.62
N GLY A 66 9.63 5.41 -1.21
CA GLY A 66 9.35 5.68 0.21
C GLY A 66 8.49 4.59 0.87
N ASN A 67 8.51 4.57 2.19
CA ASN A 67 7.74 3.67 3.05
C ASN A 67 6.24 3.98 3.03
N PHE A 68 5.42 3.02 3.48
CA PHE A 68 3.98 3.22 3.67
C PHE A 68 3.72 4.00 4.97
N GLU A 69 3.88 5.32 4.87
CA GLU A 69 3.67 6.29 5.95
C GLU A 69 2.45 7.19 5.66
N PRO A 70 1.85 7.85 6.66
CA PRO A 70 0.66 8.69 6.47
C PRO A 70 0.84 9.73 5.35
N GLY A 71 2.04 10.33 5.25
CA GLY A 71 2.37 11.31 4.20
C GLY A 71 2.59 10.70 2.82
N ASN A 72 3.03 9.44 2.75
CA ASN A 72 3.47 8.79 1.52
C ASN A 72 2.45 7.79 0.95
N CYS A 73 1.22 7.71 1.47
CA CYS A 73 0.19 6.81 0.98
C CYS A 73 -0.97 7.55 0.32
N ARG A 74 -1.60 6.94 -0.70
CA ARG A 74 -2.86 7.42 -1.29
C ARG A 74 -3.72 6.28 -1.83
N TRP A 75 -5.02 6.52 -1.93
CA TRP A 75 -5.92 5.71 -2.74
C TRP A 75 -5.71 6.03 -4.22
N ALA A 76 -5.20 5.07 -4.98
CA ALA A 76 -4.91 5.19 -6.39
C ALA A 76 -5.91 4.40 -7.24
N THR A 77 -6.31 4.95 -8.38
CA THR A 77 -7.05 4.23 -9.43
C THR A 77 -6.11 3.27 -10.17
N PRO A 78 -6.64 2.27 -10.90
CA PRO A 78 -5.81 1.39 -11.74
C PRO A 78 -4.93 2.17 -12.73
N LEU A 79 -5.45 3.25 -13.31
CA LEU A 79 -4.70 4.15 -14.19
C LEU A 79 -3.55 4.87 -13.46
N GLN A 80 -3.80 5.38 -12.25
CA GLN A 80 -2.76 6.01 -11.43
C GLN A 80 -1.70 5.01 -10.97
N GLN A 81 -2.08 3.76 -10.71
CA GLN A 81 -1.14 2.68 -10.41
C GLN A 81 -0.31 2.30 -11.64
N ALA A 82 -0.93 2.28 -12.83
CA ALA A 82 -0.24 2.02 -14.09
C ALA A 82 0.75 3.14 -14.45
N ALA A 83 0.39 4.41 -14.26
CA ALA A 83 1.31 5.54 -14.39
C ALA A 83 2.44 5.48 -13.34
N ASN A 84 2.19 4.84 -12.20
CA ASN A 84 3.19 4.54 -11.20
C ASN A 84 4.04 3.29 -11.51
N LYS A 85 3.76 2.52 -12.58
CA LYS A 85 4.70 1.54 -13.12
C LYS A 85 5.87 2.29 -13.76
N ARG A 86 7.03 1.67 -13.83
CA ARG A 86 8.28 2.28 -14.27
C ARG A 86 8.13 2.84 -15.68
N THR A 87 7.97 4.15 -15.84
CA THR A 87 8.61 4.83 -16.96
C THR A 87 10.10 4.72 -16.68
N MET A 88 10.81 3.92 -17.47
CA MET A 88 12.26 4.07 -17.53
C MET A 88 12.49 5.48 -18.08
N ILE A 89 12.81 6.44 -17.22
CA ILE A 89 13.46 7.65 -17.70
C ILE A 89 14.83 7.15 -18.14
N ARG A 90 15.01 7.10 -19.46
CA ARG A 90 16.27 6.80 -20.11
C ARG A 90 17.20 7.98 -19.96
#